data_AF-A0A2G1XLB6-F1
#
_entry.id   AF-A0A2G1XLB6-F1
#
_cell.length_a   1.000
_cell.length_b   1.000
_cell.length_c   1.000
_cell.angle_alpha   90.00
_cell.angle_beta   90.00
_cell.angle_gamma   90.00
#
_symmetry.space_group_name_H-M   'P 1'
#
loop_
_entity.id
_entity.type
_entity.pdbx_description
1 polymer ?
#
loop_
_entity_poly.entity_id
_entity_poly.type
_entity_poly.pdbx_seq_one_letter_code
_entity_poly.pdbx_strand_id
1 'polypeptide(L)'
;MTGGRPPAAVLFDRDGTLVEDVPYNGDPGRVTPVPGARAALALLRRHGVRTGVVTNQSGVARGLLTMDQVRRVNERVERLLGPFDVWAVCPHGPDDGCRCRKPAPGLVLAAAGDLGLSPARCAVVGDIGSDMAAAAAAGALGVLVPTSVTRPEEVRRAAHRAPDLLAAVRGLLGAGRPAERSPR
;
A
#
# COMPACT_ATOMS: atom_id res chain seq x y z
N MET A 1 -10.43 18.27 12.88
CA MET A 1 -11.08 18.17 11.56
C MET A 1 -10.51 16.93 10.89
N THR A 2 -11.20 15.84 10.58
CA THR A 2 -12.62 15.45 10.64
C THR A 2 -12.67 14.02 11.19
N GLY A 3 -13.53 13.75 12.17
CA GLY A 3 -13.78 12.40 12.66
C GLY A 3 -14.55 11.63 11.60
N GLY A 4 -13.82 10.95 10.71
CA GLY A 4 -14.36 10.16 9.61
C GLY A 4 -14.33 8.68 9.94
N ARG A 5 -15.34 7.93 9.52
CA ARG A 5 -15.36 6.46 9.63
C ARG A 5 -14.07 5.88 9.01
N PRO A 6 -13.45 4.84 9.60
CA PRO A 6 -12.26 4.21 9.03
C PRO A 6 -12.46 3.80 7.58
N PRO A 7 -11.36 3.70 6.79
CA PRO A 7 -11.42 3.23 5.41
C PRO A 7 -12.00 1.81 5.36
N ALA A 8 -12.70 1.49 4.28
CA ALA A 8 -13.21 0.15 4.03
C ALA A 8 -12.11 -0.79 3.50
N ALA A 9 -11.06 -0.23 2.88
CA ALA A 9 -9.89 -0.97 2.42
C ALA A 9 -8.60 -0.17 2.66
N VAL A 10 -7.51 -0.88 2.93
CA VAL A 10 -6.16 -0.34 2.89
C VAL A 10 -5.36 -1.07 1.82
N LEU A 11 -4.87 -0.30 0.85
CA LEU A 11 -4.02 -0.73 -0.24
C LEU A 11 -2.58 -0.38 0.11
N PHE A 12 -1.68 -1.34 0.00
CA PHE A 12 -0.29 -1.16 0.38
C PHE A 12 0.60 -1.18 -0.86
N ASP A 13 1.65 -0.35 -0.89
CA ASP A 13 2.80 -0.72 -1.70
C ASP A 13 3.45 -2.00 -1.15
N ARG A 14 4.17 -2.71 -2.01
CA ARG A 14 4.82 -3.97 -1.65
C ARG A 14 6.22 -3.72 -1.10
N ASP A 15 7.13 -3.30 -1.97
CA ASP A 15 8.55 -3.12 -1.67
C ASP A 15 8.74 -1.83 -0.88
N GLY A 16 9.58 -1.83 0.16
CA GLY A 16 9.77 -0.68 1.07
C GLY A 16 8.65 -0.48 2.10
N THR A 17 7.46 -1.02 1.84
CA THR A 17 6.27 -0.85 2.69
C THR A 17 5.83 -2.12 3.42
N LEU A 18 5.50 -3.21 2.72
CA LEU A 18 5.13 -4.50 3.34
C LEU A 18 6.33 -5.41 3.56
N VAL A 19 7.28 -5.36 2.63
CA VAL A 19 8.52 -6.13 2.64
C VAL A 19 9.71 -5.21 2.37
N GLU A 20 10.90 -5.62 2.78
CA GLU A 20 12.12 -4.88 2.52
C GLU A 20 12.30 -4.61 1.01
N ASP A 21 12.72 -3.39 0.65
CA ASP A 21 13.01 -3.05 -0.74
C ASP A 21 14.30 -3.73 -1.19
N VAL A 22 14.15 -4.70 -2.07
CA VAL A 22 15.24 -5.41 -2.72
C VAL A 22 15.17 -5.07 -4.21
N PRO A 23 16.15 -4.32 -4.76
CA PRO A 23 16.12 -3.88 -6.14
C PRO A 23 15.92 -5.05 -7.11
N TYR A 24 14.85 -4.96 -7.91
CA TYR A 24 14.48 -5.97 -8.92
C TYR A 24 14.43 -7.39 -8.36
N ASN A 25 13.77 -7.58 -7.22
CA ASN A 25 13.67 -8.91 -6.61
C ASN A 25 12.81 -9.87 -7.44
N GLY A 26 13.45 -10.89 -8.02
CA GLY A 26 12.81 -12.02 -8.69
C GLY A 26 12.89 -13.34 -7.91
N ASP A 27 13.41 -13.30 -6.69
CA ASP A 27 13.66 -14.46 -5.83
C ASP A 27 12.77 -14.44 -4.57
N PRO A 28 11.80 -15.37 -4.46
CA PRO A 28 11.00 -15.56 -3.26
C PRO A 28 11.81 -15.73 -1.97
N GLY A 29 13.03 -16.27 -2.04
CA GLY A 29 13.91 -16.46 -0.87
C GLY A 29 14.34 -15.15 -0.21
N ARG A 30 14.29 -14.03 -0.94
CA ARG A 30 14.72 -12.70 -0.47
C ARG A 30 13.56 -11.84 0.06
N VAL A 31 12.37 -12.42 0.21
CA VAL A 31 11.19 -11.71 0.72
C VAL A 31 11.20 -11.72 2.24
N THR A 32 11.47 -10.55 2.83
CA THR A 32 11.47 -10.31 4.27
C THR A 32 10.42 -9.26 4.62
N PRO A 33 9.40 -9.58 5.45
CA PRO A 33 8.44 -8.57 5.90
C PRO A 33 9.08 -7.49 6.74
N VAL A 34 8.66 -6.24 6.56
CA VAL A 34 9.13 -5.14 7.41
C VAL A 34 8.62 -5.31 8.86
N PRO A 35 9.29 -4.72 9.86
CA PRO A 35 8.80 -4.70 11.23
C PRO A 35 7.35 -4.18 11.33
N GLY A 36 6.52 -4.90 12.08
CA GLY A 36 5.12 -4.51 12.31
C GLY A 36 4.13 -4.88 11.19
N ALA A 37 4.56 -5.34 10.01
CA ALA A 37 3.65 -5.68 8.90
C ALA A 37 2.58 -6.71 9.28
N ARG A 38 2.99 -7.80 9.94
CA ARG A 38 2.05 -8.83 10.44
C ARG A 38 1.02 -8.24 11.42
N ALA A 39 1.48 -7.41 12.35
CA ALA A 39 0.61 -6.80 13.37
C ALA A 39 -0.36 -5.80 12.74
N ALA A 40 0.10 -5.02 11.77
CA ALA A 40 -0.70 -4.04 11.04
C ALA A 40 -1.82 -4.73 10.25
N LEU A 41 -1.50 -5.77 9.47
CA LEU A 41 -2.49 -6.53 8.70
C LEU A 41 -3.47 -7.29 9.61
N ALA A 42 -2.98 -7.92 10.68
CA ALA A 42 -3.85 -8.57 11.66
C ALA A 42 -4.83 -7.58 12.30
N LEU A 43 -4.38 -6.35 12.58
CA LEU A 43 -5.23 -5.32 13.15
C LEU A 43 -6.33 -4.89 12.19
N LEU A 44 -6.03 -4.71 10.90
CA LEU A 44 -7.04 -4.40 9.88
C LEU A 44 -8.09 -5.51 9.74
N ARG A 45 -7.65 -6.77 9.67
CA ARG A 45 -8.55 -7.93 9.56
C ARG A 45 -9.50 -8.03 10.75
N ARG A 46 -8.99 -7.80 11.96
CA ARG A 46 -9.83 -7.77 13.18
C ARG A 46 -10.90 -6.67 13.15
N HIS A 47 -10.70 -5.62 12.36
CA HIS A 47 -11.68 -4.55 12.17
C HIS A 47 -12.52 -4.72 10.89
N GLY A 48 -12.40 -5.85 10.20
CA GLY A 48 -13.12 -6.12 8.94
C GLY A 48 -12.73 -5.19 7.79
N VAL A 49 -11.54 -4.57 7.85
CA VAL A 49 -11.02 -3.72 6.79
C VAL A 49 -10.31 -4.59 5.77
N ARG A 50 -10.69 -4.45 4.49
CA ARG A 50 -10.08 -5.20 3.38
C ARG A 50 -8.64 -4.74 3.15
N THR A 51 -7.80 -5.64 2.70
CA THR A 51 -6.37 -5.40 2.46
C THR A 51 -6.02 -5.72 1.02
N GLY A 52 -5.28 -4.85 0.36
CA GLY A 52 -4.83 -5.08 -1.01
C GLY A 52 -3.39 -4.61 -1.23
N VAL A 53 -2.80 -5.06 -2.33
CA VAL A 53 -1.44 -4.65 -2.73
C VAL A 53 -1.48 -3.94 -4.08
N VAL A 54 -0.83 -2.78 -4.18
CA VAL A 54 -0.71 -1.96 -5.39
C VAL A 54 0.77 -1.67 -5.67
N THR A 55 1.38 -2.36 -6.62
CA THR A 55 2.85 -2.32 -6.80
C THR A 55 3.30 -2.07 -8.24
N ASN A 56 4.33 -1.24 -8.40
CA ASN A 56 5.04 -1.03 -9.66
C ASN A 56 6.19 -2.04 -9.79
N GLN A 57 6.19 -2.87 -10.83
CA GLN A 57 7.21 -3.90 -11.09
C GLN A 57 7.94 -3.66 -12.41
N SER A 58 8.51 -2.46 -12.57
CA SER A 58 9.20 -2.04 -13.80
C SER A 58 10.47 -2.83 -14.17
N GLY A 59 10.92 -3.76 -13.32
CA GLY A 59 11.94 -4.72 -13.73
C GLY A 59 11.48 -5.56 -14.92
N VAL A 60 10.17 -5.76 -15.10
CA VAL A 60 9.60 -6.52 -16.21
C VAL A 60 9.81 -5.81 -17.54
N ALA A 61 9.38 -4.55 -17.67
CA ALA A 61 9.61 -3.76 -18.89
C ALA A 61 11.10 -3.58 -19.22
N ARG A 62 11.98 -3.64 -18.21
CA ARG A 62 13.44 -3.57 -18.40
C ARG A 62 14.09 -4.91 -18.78
N GLY A 63 13.32 -6.00 -18.85
CA GLY A 63 13.85 -7.36 -19.09
C GLY A 63 14.67 -7.93 -17.93
N LEU A 64 14.67 -7.28 -16.76
CA LEU A 64 15.37 -7.72 -15.55
C LEU A 64 14.57 -8.75 -14.77
N LEU A 65 13.25 -8.77 -14.96
CA LEU A 65 12.32 -9.70 -14.34
C LEU A 65 11.35 -10.26 -15.37
N THR A 66 10.92 -11.48 -15.14
CA THR A 66 9.76 -12.07 -15.80
C THR A 66 8.51 -11.86 -14.95
N MET A 67 7.34 -11.86 -15.59
CA MET A 67 6.07 -11.85 -14.85
C MET A 67 5.92 -13.05 -13.90
N ASP A 68 6.50 -14.20 -14.25
CA ASP A 68 6.49 -15.38 -13.39
C ASP A 68 7.34 -15.19 -12.13
N GLN A 69 8.52 -14.56 -12.24
CA GLN A 69 9.32 -14.18 -11.07
C GLN A 69 8.54 -13.25 -10.14
N VAL A 70 7.89 -12.22 -10.68
CA VAL A 70 7.04 -11.30 -9.92
C VAL A 70 5.90 -12.06 -9.22
N ARG A 71 5.23 -12.97 -9.93
CA ARG A 71 4.17 -13.82 -9.37
C ARG A 71 4.66 -14.65 -8.19
N ARG A 72 5.80 -15.35 -8.33
CA ARG A 72 6.36 -16.18 -7.25
C ARG A 72 6.76 -15.37 -6.02
N VAL A 73 7.27 -14.15 -6.23
CA VAL A 73 7.57 -13.21 -5.13
C VAL A 73 6.27 -12.78 -4.43
N ASN A 74 5.23 -12.41 -5.19
CA ASN A 74 3.93 -12.04 -4.63
C ASN A 74 3.31 -13.21 -3.84
N GLU A 75 3.37 -14.44 -4.34
CA GLU A 75 2.90 -15.62 -3.62
C GLU A 75 3.66 -15.86 -2.31
N ARG A 76 4.95 -15.50 -2.25
CA ARG A 76 5.69 -15.56 -1.00
C ARG A 76 5.21 -14.50 -0.01
N VAL A 77 4.92 -13.28 -0.48
CA VAL A 77 4.28 -12.24 0.33
C VAL A 77 2.91 -12.72 0.83
N GLU A 78 2.09 -13.33 -0.04
CA GLU A 78 0.80 -13.93 0.32
C GLU A 78 0.95 -14.98 1.43
N ARG A 79 1.90 -15.91 1.30
CA ARG A 79 2.17 -16.93 2.33
C ARG A 79 2.64 -16.34 3.66
N LEU A 80 3.39 -15.24 3.62
CA LEU A 80 3.93 -14.64 4.83
C LEU A 80 2.93 -13.70 5.51
N LEU A 81 2.19 -12.92 4.74
CA LEU A 81 1.42 -11.77 5.23
C LEU A 81 -0.08 -11.85 4.91
N GLY A 82 -0.48 -12.67 3.94
CA GLY A 82 -1.86 -12.82 3.48
C GLY A 82 -2.81 -13.51 4.48
N PRO A 83 -4.07 -13.73 4.09
CA PRO A 83 -4.59 -13.47 2.75
C PRO A 83 -4.78 -11.97 2.44
N PHE A 84 -4.56 -11.56 1.20
CA PHE A 84 -4.96 -10.26 0.67
C PHE A 84 -6.22 -10.39 -0.19
N ASP A 85 -7.09 -9.38 -0.14
CA ASP A 85 -8.35 -9.36 -0.89
C ASP A 85 -8.13 -8.99 -2.37
N VAL A 86 -7.06 -8.26 -2.69
CA VAL A 86 -6.74 -7.84 -4.07
C VAL A 86 -5.25 -7.60 -4.30
N TRP A 87 -4.79 -7.91 -5.51
CA TRP A 87 -3.45 -7.58 -6.01
C TRP A 87 -3.56 -6.83 -7.33
N ALA A 88 -2.98 -5.64 -7.41
CA ALA A 88 -2.82 -4.89 -8.64
C ALA A 88 -1.33 -4.63 -8.89
N VAL A 89 -0.83 -5.09 -10.05
CA VAL A 89 0.59 -5.05 -10.41
C VAL A 89 0.74 -4.33 -11.75
N CYS A 90 1.61 -3.32 -11.81
CA CYS A 90 1.96 -2.65 -13.05
C CYS A 90 3.35 -3.09 -13.52
N PRO A 91 3.49 -3.84 -14.63
CA PRO A 91 4.79 -4.33 -15.12
C PRO A 91 5.57 -3.31 -15.96
N HIS A 92 4.92 -2.19 -16.29
CA HIS A 92 5.40 -1.22 -17.27
C HIS A 92 6.54 -0.32 -16.77
N GLY A 93 7.35 0.13 -17.74
CA GLY A 93 8.39 1.13 -17.58
C GLY A 93 7.82 2.55 -17.48
N PRO A 94 8.67 3.54 -17.17
CA PRO A 94 8.27 4.95 -17.14
C PRO A 94 7.73 5.49 -18.47
N ASP A 95 8.26 5.01 -19.60
CA ASP A 95 8.00 5.56 -20.93
C ASP A 95 6.90 4.82 -21.71
N ASP A 96 6.31 3.77 -21.13
CA ASP A 96 5.30 2.93 -21.80
C ASP A 96 3.93 3.62 -21.96
N GLY A 97 3.75 4.82 -21.41
CA GLY A 97 2.50 5.58 -21.50
C GLY A 97 1.29 4.90 -20.82
N CYS A 98 1.53 3.92 -19.95
CA CYS A 98 0.46 3.17 -19.30
C CYS A 98 -0.28 4.03 -18.25
N ARG A 99 -1.55 3.69 -17.99
CA ARG A 99 -2.36 4.35 -16.95
C ARG A 99 -2.21 3.73 -15.56
N CYS A 100 -1.52 2.59 -15.43
CA CYS A 100 -1.38 1.90 -14.14
C CYS A 100 -0.23 2.41 -13.29
N ARG A 101 0.91 2.74 -13.89
CA ARG A 101 2.16 2.96 -13.16
C ARG A 101 2.02 4.16 -12.23
N LYS A 102 2.18 3.95 -10.92
CA LYS A 102 2.22 5.06 -9.94
C LYS A 102 3.32 6.05 -10.41
N PRO A 103 3.03 7.36 -10.52
CA PRO A 103 1.98 8.09 -9.81
C PRO A 103 0.59 8.15 -10.49
N ALA A 104 0.38 7.47 -11.61
CA ALA A 104 -0.95 7.35 -12.19
C ALA A 104 -1.89 6.56 -11.24
N PRO A 105 -3.21 6.86 -11.24
CA PRO A 105 -4.13 6.28 -10.26
C PRO A 105 -4.59 4.86 -10.62
N GLY A 106 -4.21 4.32 -11.78
CA GLY A 106 -4.84 3.12 -12.36
C GLY A 106 -4.77 1.88 -11.45
N LEU A 107 -3.67 1.64 -10.74
CA LEU A 107 -3.60 0.52 -9.79
C LEU A 107 -4.57 0.68 -8.61
N VAL A 108 -4.71 1.89 -8.08
CA VAL A 108 -5.61 2.19 -6.96
C VAL A 108 -7.07 2.07 -7.40
N LEU A 109 -7.40 2.59 -8.58
CA LEU A 109 -8.75 2.50 -9.16
C LEU A 109 -9.14 1.05 -9.46
N ALA A 110 -8.23 0.26 -10.05
CA ALA A 110 -8.46 -1.15 -10.33
C ALA A 110 -8.69 -1.93 -9.04
N ALA A 111 -7.80 -1.78 -8.05
CA ALA A 111 -7.93 -2.46 -6.77
C ALA A 111 -9.23 -2.08 -6.02
N ALA A 112 -9.62 -0.80 -6.03
CA ALA A 112 -10.89 -0.37 -5.45
C ALA A 112 -12.10 -0.99 -6.17
N GLY A 113 -12.05 -1.04 -7.51
CA GLY A 113 -13.09 -1.64 -8.35
C GLY A 113 -13.29 -3.13 -8.07
N ASP A 114 -12.21 -3.91 -7.98
CA ASP A 114 -12.26 -5.35 -7.69
C ASP A 114 -12.83 -5.63 -6.28
N LEU A 115 -12.63 -4.71 -5.33
CA LEU A 115 -13.21 -4.80 -3.99
C LEU A 115 -14.67 -4.29 -3.93
N GLY A 116 -15.22 -3.79 -5.04
CA GLY A 116 -16.54 -3.15 -5.10
C GLY A 116 -16.63 -1.86 -4.27
N LEU A 117 -15.54 -1.10 -4.19
CA LEU A 117 -15.43 0.10 -3.37
C LEU A 117 -15.19 1.36 -4.22
N SER A 118 -15.68 2.50 -3.73
CA SER A 118 -15.21 3.80 -4.19
C SER A 118 -13.77 4.04 -3.71
N PRO A 119 -12.87 4.64 -4.52
CA PRO A 119 -11.53 5.01 -4.09
C PRO A 119 -11.50 5.88 -2.82
N ALA A 120 -12.52 6.74 -2.62
CA ALA A 120 -12.64 7.56 -1.41
C ALA A 120 -12.89 6.75 -0.11
N ARG A 121 -13.22 5.46 -0.23
CA ARG A 121 -13.31 4.51 0.89
C ARG A 121 -12.02 3.70 1.06
N CYS A 122 -10.99 3.96 0.27
CA CYS A 122 -9.69 3.31 0.35
C CYS A 122 -8.65 4.26 0.95
N ALA A 123 -7.70 3.69 1.68
CA ALA A 123 -6.44 4.33 2.00
C ALA A 123 -5.30 3.64 1.25
N VAL A 124 -4.28 4.39 0.87
CA VAL A 124 -3.03 3.88 0.28
C VAL A 124 -1.90 4.14 1.27
N VAL A 125 -1.16 3.11 1.63
CA VAL A 125 0.05 3.21 2.45
C VAL A 125 1.25 2.86 1.58
N GLY A 126 2.24 3.74 1.53
CA GLY A 126 3.45 3.58 0.72
C GLY A 126 4.61 4.36 1.32
N ASP A 127 5.82 4.15 0.81
CA ASP A 127 7.05 4.76 1.32
C ASP A 127 7.59 5.88 0.44
N ILE A 128 7.07 6.08 -0.78
CA ILE A 128 7.57 7.14 -1.67
C ILE A 128 6.46 8.10 -2.13
N GLY A 129 6.86 9.26 -2.66
CA GLY A 129 5.94 10.29 -3.12
C GLY A 129 5.04 9.83 -4.26
N SER A 130 5.49 8.86 -5.07
CA SER A 130 4.71 8.27 -6.16
C SER A 130 3.42 7.60 -5.66
N ASP A 131 3.46 6.94 -4.50
CA ASP A 131 2.30 6.31 -3.89
C ASP A 131 1.27 7.36 -3.46
N MET A 132 1.76 8.44 -2.85
CA MET A 132 0.92 9.53 -2.36
C MET A 132 0.26 10.26 -3.52
N ALA A 133 0.98 10.45 -4.63
CA ALA A 133 0.43 11.03 -5.84
C ALA A 133 -0.63 10.12 -6.49
N ALA A 134 -0.40 8.81 -6.55
CA ALA A 134 -1.38 7.86 -7.06
C ALA A 134 -2.65 7.82 -6.20
N ALA A 135 -2.50 7.85 -4.87
CA ALA A 135 -3.61 7.91 -3.93
C ALA A 135 -4.45 9.18 -4.15
N ALA A 136 -3.79 10.34 -4.18
CA ALA A 136 -4.45 11.62 -4.40
C ALA A 136 -5.16 11.69 -5.76
N ALA A 137 -4.51 11.25 -6.83
CA ALA A 137 -5.09 11.22 -8.17
C ALA A 137 -6.30 10.28 -8.28
N ALA A 138 -6.35 9.22 -7.46
CA ALA A 138 -7.50 8.32 -7.38
C ALA A 138 -8.63 8.85 -6.49
N GLY A 139 -8.39 9.88 -5.68
CA GLY A 139 -9.30 10.35 -4.63
C GLY A 139 -9.29 9.49 -3.37
N ALA A 140 -8.24 8.70 -3.15
CA ALA A 140 -8.02 7.90 -1.95
C ALA A 140 -7.19 8.66 -0.90
N LEU A 141 -7.24 8.21 0.36
CA LEU A 141 -6.41 8.76 1.43
C LEU A 141 -4.98 8.20 1.34
N GLY A 142 -3.97 9.03 1.06
CA GLY A 142 -2.57 8.61 1.10
C GLY A 142 -1.94 8.77 2.48
N VAL A 143 -1.22 7.76 2.97
CA VAL A 143 -0.39 7.81 4.19
C VAL A 143 1.03 7.37 3.86
N LEU A 144 1.99 8.29 4.01
CA LEU A 144 3.41 8.01 3.78
C LEU A 144 4.04 7.36 5.02
N VAL A 145 4.79 6.28 4.84
CA VAL A 145 5.65 5.68 5.87
C VAL A 145 7.11 5.82 5.41
N PRO A 146 7.84 6.86 5.86
CA PRO A 146 9.18 7.12 5.36
C PRO A 146 10.18 6.01 5.72
N THR A 147 11.02 5.67 4.76
CA THR A 147 12.18 4.78 4.89
C THR A 147 13.47 5.58 4.63
N SER A 148 14.62 4.90 4.62
CA SER A 148 15.90 5.54 4.28
C SER A 148 16.00 6.00 2.82
N VAL A 149 15.15 5.47 1.93
CA VAL A 149 15.14 5.84 0.50
C VAL A 149 14.10 6.91 0.18
N THR A 150 13.13 7.15 1.06
CA THR A 150 12.15 8.24 0.91
C THR A 150 12.84 9.58 0.91
N ARG A 151 12.54 10.43 -0.08
CA ARG A 151 13.23 11.70 -0.20
C ARG A 151 12.71 12.73 0.80
N PRO A 152 13.55 13.58 1.41
CA PRO A 152 13.11 14.55 2.40
C PRO A 152 11.99 15.49 1.92
N GLU A 153 11.98 15.85 0.64
CA GLU A 153 10.92 16.65 0.04
C GLU A 153 9.57 15.92 -0.04
N GLU A 154 9.58 14.60 -0.24
CA GLU A 154 8.36 13.78 -0.25
C GLU A 154 7.76 13.73 1.15
N VAL A 155 8.61 13.56 2.18
CA VAL A 155 8.19 13.60 3.60
C VAL A 155 7.57 14.94 3.97
N ARG A 156 8.14 16.06 3.50
CA ARG A 156 7.61 17.40 3.75
C ARG A 156 6.28 17.66 3.04
N ARG A 157 6.08 17.08 1.85
CA ARG A 157 4.86 17.26 1.04
C ARG A 157 3.72 16.32 1.42
N ALA A 158 4.00 15.20 2.09
CA ALA A 158 2.98 14.24 2.49
C ALA A 158 1.95 14.86 3.44
N ALA A 159 0.68 14.82 3.06
CA ALA A 159 -0.43 15.31 3.86
C ALA A 159 -0.61 14.49 5.15
N HIS A 160 -0.45 13.17 5.05
CA HIS A 160 -0.45 12.27 6.19
C HIS A 160 0.80 11.40 6.16
N ARG A 161 1.39 11.21 7.34
CA ARG A 161 2.55 10.36 7.52
C ARG A 161 2.49 9.64 8.86
N ALA A 162 3.17 8.51 8.94
CA ALA A 162 3.36 7.75 10.16
C ALA A 162 4.83 7.30 10.26
N PRO A 163 5.34 7.12 11.50
CA PRO A 163 6.73 6.70 11.70
C PRO A 163 6.99 5.24 11.30
N ASP A 164 5.94 4.41 11.29
CA ASP A 164 6.01 3.00 10.90
C ASP A 164 4.65 2.51 10.40
N LEU A 165 4.64 1.32 9.80
CA LEU A 165 3.46 0.72 9.19
C LEU A 165 2.34 0.45 10.21
N LEU A 166 2.67 0.04 11.43
CA LEU A 166 1.68 -0.24 12.47
C LEU A 166 1.04 1.05 12.98
N ALA A 167 1.82 2.11 13.15
CA ALA A 167 1.34 3.44 13.49
C ALA A 167 0.43 4.02 12.39
N ALA A 168 0.76 3.79 11.12
CA ALA A 168 -0.10 4.17 9.98
C ALA A 168 -1.49 3.53 10.10
N VAL A 169 -1.52 2.20 10.28
CA VAL A 169 -2.78 1.46 10.43
C VAL A 169 -3.56 1.88 11.68
N ARG A 170 -2.90 2.07 12.82
CA ARG A 170 -3.55 2.57 14.03
C ARG A 170 -4.18 3.95 13.82
N GLY A 171 -3.49 4.85 13.12
CA GLY A 171 -4.02 6.17 12.76
C GLY A 171 -5.27 6.06 11.88
N LEU A 172 -5.23 5.21 10.84
CA LEU A 172 -6.35 4.98 9.94
C LEU A 172 -7.59 4.42 10.66
N LEU A 173 -7.40 3.55 11.64
CA LEU A 173 -8.49 2.98 12.44
C LEU A 173 -8.99 3.95 13.53
N GLY A 174 -8.08 4.72 14.13
CA GLY A 174 -8.37 5.64 15.23
C GLY A 174 -9.09 6.92 14.81
N ALA A 175 -8.95 7.35 13.55
CA ALA A 175 -9.62 8.54 13.01
C ALA A 175 -11.17 8.47 13.03
N GLY A 176 -11.74 7.29 13.30
CA GLY A 176 -13.18 7.06 13.32
C GLY A 176 -13.77 6.50 14.61
N ARG A 177 -13.10 6.60 15.77
CA ARG A 177 -13.79 6.35 17.06
C ARG A 177 -14.65 7.58 17.43
N PRO A 178 -15.99 7.46 17.56
CA PRO A 178 -16.69 8.33 18.49
C PRO A 178 -16.13 8.05 19.89
N ALA A 179 -15.93 9.10 20.69
CA ALA A 179 -15.52 8.96 22.08
C ALA A 179 -16.45 7.97 22.79
N GLU A 180 -15.91 6.85 23.26
CA GLU A 180 -16.63 5.95 24.17
C GLU A 180 -16.99 6.78 25.42
N ARG A 181 -18.29 7.05 25.61
CA ARG A 181 -18.80 7.55 26.89
C ARG A 181 -18.59 6.44 27.90
N SER A 182 -17.73 6.69 28.88
CA SER A 182 -17.57 5.86 30.07
C SER A 182 -18.94 5.71 30.76
N PRO A 183 -19.39 4.50 31.11
CA PRO A 183 -20.49 4.35 32.05
C PRO A 183 -20.05 4.92 33.40
N ARG A 184 -20.95 5.64 34.04
CA ARG A 184 -20.82 6.14 35.42
C ARG A 184 -20.97 5.00 36.41
#